data_AF-D6CWC3-F1
#
_entry.id   AF-D6CWC3-F1
#
_cell.length_a   1.000
_cell.length_b   1.000
_cell.length_c   1.000
_cell.angle_alpha   90.00
_cell.angle_beta   90.00
_cell.angle_gamma   90.00
#
_symmetry.space_group_name_H-M   'P 1'
#
loop_
_entity.id
_entity.type
_entity.pdbx_description
1 polymer ?
#
loop_
_entity_poly.entity_id
_entity_poly.type
_entity_poly.pdbx_seq_one_letter_code
_entity_poly.pdbx_strand_id
1 'polypeptide(L)'
;MKKILLKYLNLFALSGLLLAFVGCSDDNDSVTPGPGVEEVPSIGTYSFRGVANNIVSGVASVDGDYLTCVLSPEKMEEGKADTYFVFSLHLYWEGQVVDASSLYHNDQYVFIYEDPIYYYSQYKKVTGTFYVQRNSETNVTVKLNLRLHDGVRFKAEVTADLMKPSGEEPSE
;
A
#
# COMPACT_ATOMS: atom_id res chain seq x y z
N MET A 1 -22.43 -39.02 -11.56
CA MET A 1 -22.06 -39.24 -12.97
C MET A 1 -20.84 -38.37 -13.29
N LYS A 2 -19.76 -38.96 -13.86
CA LYS A 2 -18.51 -38.38 -14.44
C LYS A 2 -17.74 -37.37 -13.54
N LYS A 3 -16.57 -37.63 -12.91
CA LYS A 3 -15.25 -38.17 -13.32
C LYS A 3 -14.62 -37.52 -14.57
N ILE A 4 -13.69 -36.57 -14.34
CA ILE A 4 -12.56 -36.19 -15.21
C ILE A 4 -11.41 -35.84 -14.24
N LEU A 5 -10.53 -36.78 -13.88
CA LEU A 5 -9.28 -37.21 -14.55
C LEU A 5 -8.09 -36.26 -14.35
N LEU A 6 -7.37 -36.55 -13.26
CA LEU A 6 -5.91 -36.56 -13.01
C LEU A 6 -4.93 -36.25 -14.16
N LYS A 7 -3.81 -35.60 -13.78
CA LYS A 7 -2.39 -35.64 -14.26
C LYS A 7 -1.89 -34.21 -14.52
N TYR A 8 -0.79 -33.72 -13.95
CA TYR A 8 0.55 -34.32 -13.94
C TYR A 8 1.36 -34.00 -12.67
N LEU A 9 2.03 -35.04 -12.19
CA LEU A 9 3.00 -35.10 -11.10
C LEU A 9 4.40 -34.99 -11.71
N ASN A 10 5.27 -34.20 -11.05
CA ASN A 10 6.75 -34.20 -11.02
C ASN A 10 7.55 -34.77 -12.21
N LEU A 11 8.50 -33.95 -12.70
CA LEU A 11 9.75 -34.45 -13.27
C LEU A 11 10.93 -33.59 -12.77
N PHE A 12 11.51 -34.00 -11.63
CA PHE A 12 12.89 -33.68 -11.26
C PHE A 12 13.75 -34.87 -11.73
N ALA A 13 14.74 -34.64 -12.60
CA ALA A 13 16.04 -35.33 -12.65
C ALA A 13 16.81 -35.11 -13.97
N LEU A 14 18.14 -35.20 -13.87
CA LEU A 14 19.24 -35.21 -14.87
C LEU A 14 19.72 -33.83 -15.35
N SER A 15 20.87 -33.33 -14.86
CA SER A 15 22.28 -33.64 -15.25
C SER A 15 22.60 -33.24 -16.70
N GLY A 16 23.74 -32.64 -17.06
CA GLY A 16 24.97 -32.34 -16.33
C GLY A 16 25.93 -31.48 -17.17
N LEU A 17 26.92 -30.92 -16.47
CA LEU A 17 28.33 -30.70 -16.80
C LEU A 17 28.82 -30.31 -18.22
N LEU A 18 29.68 -29.27 -18.21
CA LEU A 18 30.83 -28.92 -19.08
C LEU A 18 30.59 -28.22 -20.44
N LEU A 19 31.10 -26.99 -20.58
CA LEU A 19 32.45 -26.70 -21.07
C LEU A 19 32.79 -25.20 -20.93
N ALA A 20 34.01 -24.93 -20.49
CA ALA A 20 34.67 -23.62 -20.59
C ALA A 20 35.33 -23.51 -21.98
N PHE A 21 35.33 -22.31 -22.58
CA PHE A 21 36.50 -21.55 -23.08
C PHE A 21 36.05 -20.41 -24.02
N VAL A 22 36.38 -19.19 -23.60
CA VAL A 22 36.90 -18.05 -24.38
C VAL A 22 36.24 -17.73 -25.72
N GLY A 23 35.52 -16.61 -25.72
CA GLY A 23 35.28 -15.77 -26.88
C GLY A 23 35.00 -14.34 -26.42
N CYS A 24 36.07 -13.56 -26.18
CA CYS A 24 35.96 -12.11 -26.27
C CYS A 24 35.69 -11.79 -27.74
N SER A 25 34.43 -11.67 -28.12
CA SER A 25 34.02 -11.02 -29.36
C SER A 25 33.32 -9.74 -28.98
N ASP A 26 33.95 -8.65 -29.36
CA ASP A 26 33.45 -7.28 -29.32
C ASP A 26 32.33 -7.18 -30.36
N ASP A 27 31.13 -7.64 -29.99
CA ASP A 27 29.93 -7.49 -30.80
C ASP A 27 28.98 -6.57 -30.05
N ASN A 28 28.90 -5.37 -30.62
CA ASN A 28 28.12 -4.22 -30.20
C ASN A 28 26.61 -4.52 -30.40
N ASP A 29 26.07 -5.49 -29.66
CA ASP A 29 24.64 -5.72 -29.60
C ASP A 29 24.01 -4.58 -28.81
N SER A 30 23.39 -3.66 -29.55
CA SER A 30 22.52 -2.66 -28.98
C SER A 30 21.41 -3.37 -28.22
N VAL A 31 21.59 -3.44 -26.90
CA VAL A 31 20.51 -3.77 -25.97
C VAL A 31 19.44 -2.70 -26.21
N THR A 32 18.45 -3.05 -27.02
CA THR A 32 17.21 -2.28 -27.09
C THR A 32 16.65 -2.36 -25.68
N PRO A 33 16.54 -1.23 -24.95
CA PRO A 33 15.90 -1.26 -23.65
C PRO A 33 14.52 -1.89 -23.88
N GLY A 34 14.21 -2.98 -23.17
CA GLY A 34 12.85 -3.51 -23.16
C GLY A 34 11.87 -2.37 -22.90
N PRO A 35 10.62 -2.46 -23.38
CA PRO A 35 9.64 -1.37 -23.28
C PRO A 35 9.70 -0.81 -21.85
N GLY A 36 10.11 0.45 -21.75
CA GLY A 36 10.34 1.10 -20.46
C GLY A 36 9.08 0.91 -19.64
N VAL A 37 9.21 0.24 -18.49
CA VAL A 37 8.13 0.18 -17.50
C VAL A 37 7.81 1.64 -17.19
N GLU A 38 6.64 2.12 -17.63
CA GLU A 38 6.19 3.45 -17.25
C GLU A 38 6.19 3.50 -15.72
N GLU A 39 7.09 4.29 -15.14
CA GLU A 39 7.11 4.53 -13.71
C GLU A 39 5.81 5.25 -13.36
N VAL A 40 4.86 4.50 -12.81
CA VAL A 40 3.61 5.07 -12.33
C VAL A 40 3.98 6.08 -11.24
N PRO A 41 3.56 7.36 -11.36
CA PRO A 41 3.91 8.39 -10.40
C PRO A 41 3.44 7.97 -9.01
N SER A 42 4.34 8.09 -8.05
CA SER A 42 4.09 7.69 -6.67
C SER A 42 4.01 8.90 -5.76
N ILE A 43 3.01 8.89 -4.88
CA ILE A 43 2.76 9.93 -3.88
C ILE A 43 3.35 9.59 -2.50
N GLY A 44 3.88 8.39 -2.35
CA GLY A 44 4.40 7.87 -1.09
C GLY A 44 4.67 6.37 -1.17
N THR A 45 5.08 5.78 -0.05
CA THR A 45 5.37 4.35 0.01
C THR A 45 4.64 3.69 1.16
N TYR A 46 4.34 2.41 1.01
CA TYR A 46 3.98 1.57 2.12
C TYR A 46 4.72 0.24 2.05
N SER A 47 4.85 -0.44 3.18
CA SER A 47 5.38 -1.79 3.24
C SER A 47 4.43 -2.67 4.01
N PHE A 48 4.16 -3.85 3.46
CA PHE A 48 3.31 -4.85 4.06
C PHE A 48 4.03 -6.20 3.97
N ARG A 49 4.14 -6.90 5.10
CA ARG A 49 4.85 -8.19 5.20
C ARG A 49 6.30 -8.15 4.67
N GLY A 50 6.94 -7.00 4.78
CA GLY A 50 8.33 -6.79 4.35
C GLY A 50 8.51 -6.46 2.86
N VAL A 51 7.42 -6.38 2.09
CA VAL A 51 7.45 -5.94 0.69
C VAL A 51 7.14 -4.45 0.67
N ALA A 52 8.02 -3.65 0.07
CA ALA A 52 7.81 -2.23 -0.17
C ALA A 52 7.03 -2.02 -1.47
N ASN A 53 6.05 -1.13 -1.44
CA ASN A 53 5.15 -0.81 -2.53
C ASN A 53 5.00 0.71 -2.64
N ASN A 54 4.74 1.18 -3.85
CA ASN A 54 4.37 2.56 -4.10
C ASN A 54 2.91 2.78 -3.73
N ILE A 55 2.60 3.98 -3.25
CA ILE A 55 1.25 4.52 -3.20
C ILE A 55 1.08 5.37 -4.45
N VAL A 56 0.05 5.11 -5.23
CA VAL A 56 -0.22 5.79 -6.51
C VAL A 56 -1.32 6.82 -6.34
N SER A 57 -2.34 6.52 -5.53
CA SER A 57 -3.42 7.45 -5.28
C SER A 57 -3.97 7.35 -3.86
N GLY A 58 -4.73 8.37 -3.49
CA GLY A 58 -5.46 8.40 -2.24
C GLY A 58 -6.34 9.62 -2.14
N VAL A 59 -7.24 9.58 -1.17
CA VAL A 59 -8.14 10.66 -0.82
C VAL A 59 -8.15 10.85 0.68
N ALA A 60 -8.29 12.09 1.12
CA ALA A 60 -8.48 12.44 2.51
C ALA A 60 -9.74 13.30 2.66
N SER A 61 -10.46 13.06 3.75
CA SER A 61 -11.65 13.82 4.11
C SER A 61 -11.69 14.04 5.61
N VAL A 62 -12.30 15.15 6.00
CA VAL A 62 -12.67 15.41 7.38
C VAL A 62 -14.15 15.10 7.53
N ASP A 63 -14.49 14.20 8.44
CA ASP A 63 -15.86 13.88 8.81
C ASP A 63 -16.01 13.94 10.33
N GLY A 64 -16.87 14.85 10.79
CA GLY A 64 -16.95 15.21 12.21
C GLY A 64 -15.59 15.58 12.78
N ASP A 65 -15.19 14.85 13.83
CA ASP A 65 -13.92 15.06 14.54
C ASP A 65 -12.78 14.15 14.04
N TYR A 66 -12.87 13.59 12.83
CA TYR A 66 -11.86 12.68 12.29
C TYR A 66 -11.28 13.16 10.97
N LEU A 67 -9.97 12.97 10.79
CA LEU A 67 -9.32 12.99 9.49
C LEU A 67 -9.17 11.55 9.01
N THR A 68 -9.82 11.21 7.90
CA THR A 68 -9.77 9.90 7.27
C THR A 68 -8.97 9.98 5.97
N CYS A 69 -8.07 9.02 5.75
CA CYS A 69 -7.30 8.85 4.54
C CYS A 69 -7.53 7.44 3.98
N VAL A 70 -7.84 7.34 2.69
CA VAL A 70 -7.85 6.09 1.94
C VAL A 70 -6.72 6.15 0.92
N LEU A 71 -5.84 5.16 0.94
CA LEU A 71 -4.60 5.15 0.16
C LEU A 71 -4.45 3.82 -0.56
N SER A 72 -3.96 3.87 -1.80
CA SER A 72 -3.87 2.68 -2.67
C SER A 72 -2.59 2.67 -3.52
N PRO A 73 -1.99 1.49 -3.78
CA PRO A 73 -1.01 1.30 -4.85
C PRO A 73 -1.59 1.42 -6.26
N GLU A 74 -2.91 1.49 -6.39
CA GLU A 74 -3.61 1.59 -7.66
C GLU A 74 -4.13 3.01 -7.85
N LYS A 75 -4.51 3.35 -9.08
CA LYS A 75 -5.32 4.54 -9.32
C LYS A 75 -6.76 4.23 -8.91
N MET A 76 -7.29 4.96 -7.94
CA MET A 76 -8.67 4.76 -7.51
C MET A 76 -9.64 5.31 -8.57
N GLU A 77 -10.39 4.41 -9.20
CA GLU A 77 -11.47 4.77 -10.14
C GLU A 77 -12.80 4.77 -9.38
N GLU A 78 -13.52 5.90 -9.41
CA GLU A 78 -14.79 6.07 -8.68
C GLU A 78 -14.70 5.73 -7.18
N GLY A 79 -13.53 5.96 -6.58
CA GLY A 79 -13.27 5.67 -5.15
C GLY A 79 -13.06 4.20 -4.81
N LYS A 80 -12.89 3.32 -5.80
CA LYS A 80 -12.63 1.89 -5.61
C LYS A 80 -11.19 1.52 -5.98
N ALA A 81 -10.67 0.52 -5.27
CA ALA A 81 -9.40 -0.15 -5.56
C ALA A 81 -9.47 -1.59 -5.02
N ASP A 82 -8.74 -2.51 -5.64
CA ASP A 82 -8.66 -3.90 -5.19
C ASP A 82 -7.71 -4.02 -3.98
N THR A 83 -6.67 -3.17 -3.96
CA THR A 83 -5.74 -3.05 -2.83
C THR A 83 -5.82 -1.66 -2.23
N TYR A 84 -6.10 -1.54 -0.93
CA TYR A 84 -6.13 -0.25 -0.25
C TYR A 84 -5.92 -0.38 1.26
N PHE A 85 -5.61 0.75 1.89
CA PHE A 85 -5.71 0.88 3.34
C PHE A 85 -6.41 2.18 3.72
N VAL A 86 -7.16 2.09 4.83
CA VAL A 86 -7.85 3.22 5.43
C VAL A 86 -7.18 3.52 6.76
N PHE A 87 -6.91 4.79 6.99
CA PHE A 87 -6.48 5.29 8.29
C PHE A 87 -7.34 6.49 8.68
N SER A 88 -8.00 6.41 9.82
CA SER A 88 -8.75 7.52 10.39
C SER A 88 -8.21 7.82 11.79
N LEU A 89 -8.04 9.11 12.11
CA LEU A 89 -7.57 9.56 13.41
C LEU A 89 -8.40 10.75 13.85
N HIS A 90 -8.79 10.74 15.14
CA HIS A 90 -9.46 11.87 15.76
C HIS A 90 -8.57 13.13 15.69
N LEU A 91 -9.12 14.25 15.22
CA LEU A 91 -8.41 15.51 14.93
C LEU A 91 -7.66 16.09 16.12
N TYR A 92 -8.09 15.77 17.34
CA TYR A 92 -7.36 16.08 18.58
C TYR A 92 -5.87 15.67 18.52
N TRP A 93 -5.55 14.60 17.80
CA TRP A 93 -4.20 14.05 17.67
C TRP A 93 -3.45 14.53 16.42
N GLU A 94 -4.06 15.39 15.59
CA GLU A 94 -3.41 15.93 14.40
C GLU A 94 -2.10 16.65 14.75
N GLY A 95 -1.05 16.38 13.98
CA GLY A 95 0.30 16.92 14.17
C GLY A 95 1.13 16.25 15.26
N GLN A 96 0.61 15.22 15.92
CA GLN A 96 1.29 14.50 16.98
C GLN A 96 1.73 13.11 16.53
N VAL A 97 2.88 12.67 17.04
CA VAL A 97 3.27 11.25 16.96
C VAL A 97 2.60 10.54 18.12
N VAL A 98 1.67 9.65 17.82
CA VAL A 98 0.81 8.99 18.82
C VAL A 98 1.07 7.50 18.83
N ASP A 99 1.23 6.92 20.02
CA ASP A 99 1.29 5.47 20.20
C ASP A 99 -0.13 4.88 20.11
N ALA A 100 -0.35 3.99 19.16
CA ALA A 100 -1.62 3.32 18.91
C ALA A 100 -2.14 2.54 20.14
N SER A 101 -1.23 2.05 20.99
CA SER A 101 -1.59 1.30 22.21
C SER A 101 -2.20 2.18 23.30
N SER A 102 -1.99 3.50 23.23
CA SER A 102 -2.54 4.48 24.17
C SER A 102 -3.96 4.95 23.81
N LEU A 103 -4.45 4.61 22.62
CA LEU A 103 -5.73 5.10 22.09
C LEU A 103 -6.88 4.12 22.31
N TYR A 104 -8.07 4.67 22.53
CA TYR A 104 -9.32 3.92 22.49
C TYR A 104 -9.62 3.49 21.04
N HIS A 105 -9.57 2.19 20.80
CA HIS A 105 -9.74 1.58 19.49
C HIS A 105 -11.18 1.74 18.97
N ASN A 106 -11.33 2.08 17.68
CA ASN A 106 -12.59 2.45 17.00
C ASN A 106 -13.23 3.77 17.44
N ASP A 107 -12.85 4.30 18.61
CA ASP A 107 -13.30 5.60 19.07
C ASP A 107 -12.32 6.71 18.70
N GLN A 108 -11.02 6.45 18.71
CA GLN A 108 -10.01 7.50 18.43
C GLN A 108 -9.22 7.25 17.16
N TYR A 109 -9.25 6.02 16.66
CA TYR A 109 -8.65 5.68 15.37
C TYR A 109 -9.35 4.49 14.72
N VAL A 110 -9.23 4.42 13.40
CA VAL A 110 -9.57 3.26 12.57
C VAL A 110 -8.39 2.94 11.67
N PHE A 111 -8.09 1.65 11.52
CA PHE A 111 -7.15 1.16 10.52
C PHE A 111 -7.74 -0.06 9.80
N ILE A 112 -7.71 -0.04 8.48
CA ILE A 112 -8.13 -1.16 7.62
C ILE A 112 -7.05 -1.39 6.58
N TYR A 113 -6.76 -2.65 6.27
CA TYR A 113 -5.99 -3.03 5.09
C TYR A 113 -6.74 -4.14 4.36
N GLU A 114 -6.88 -4.00 3.05
CA GLU A 114 -7.51 -4.99 2.20
C GLU A 114 -6.72 -5.15 0.90
N ASP A 115 -6.47 -6.40 0.53
CA ASP A 115 -6.02 -6.82 -0.79
C ASP A 115 -6.77 -8.12 -1.16
N PRO A 116 -6.65 -8.65 -2.40
CA PRO A 116 -7.37 -9.85 -2.83
C PRO A 116 -7.12 -11.13 -2.00
N ILE A 117 -6.11 -11.14 -1.13
CA ILE A 117 -5.67 -12.27 -0.32
C ILE A 117 -5.86 -12.01 1.18
N TYR A 118 -5.65 -10.78 1.64
CA TYR A 118 -5.59 -10.41 3.05
C TYR A 118 -6.58 -9.31 3.40
N TYR A 119 -7.25 -9.50 4.53
CA TYR A 119 -8.14 -8.50 5.11
C TYR A 119 -7.83 -8.29 6.60
N TYR A 120 -7.51 -7.06 6.96
CA TYR A 120 -7.33 -6.60 8.34
C TYR A 120 -8.44 -5.60 8.66
N SER A 121 -9.39 -6.04 9.46
CA SER A 121 -10.57 -5.25 9.80
C SER A 121 -10.28 -4.17 10.84
N GLN A 122 -11.11 -3.13 10.81
CA GLN A 122 -11.13 -2.08 11.82
C GLN A 122 -11.33 -2.59 13.25
N TYR A 123 -11.88 -3.79 13.46
CA TYR A 123 -12.15 -4.34 14.79
C TYR A 123 -10.94 -5.01 15.44
N LYS A 124 -9.78 -5.00 14.77
CA LYS A 124 -8.53 -5.53 15.30
C LYS A 124 -7.58 -4.39 15.61
N LYS A 125 -7.16 -4.33 16.88
CA LYS A 125 -6.17 -3.36 17.35
C LYS A 125 -4.85 -3.53 16.63
N VAL A 126 -4.18 -2.40 16.42
CA VAL A 126 -2.78 -2.33 16.01
C VAL A 126 -1.95 -1.75 17.15
N THR A 127 -0.65 -1.97 17.10
CA THR A 127 0.34 -1.29 17.97
C THR A 127 1.33 -0.53 17.10
N GLY A 128 2.15 0.34 17.69
CA GLY A 128 3.10 1.16 16.96
C GLY A 128 2.68 2.62 16.95
N THR A 129 3.04 3.37 15.92
CA THR A 129 2.86 4.83 15.91
C THR A 129 2.06 5.34 14.72
N PHE A 130 1.26 6.36 15.00
CA PHE A 130 0.52 7.16 14.03
C PHE A 130 1.08 8.59 13.99
N TYR A 131 1.03 9.21 12.81
CA TYR A 131 1.19 10.64 12.62
C TYR A 131 0.38 11.05 11.41
N VAL A 132 -0.43 12.09 11.55
CA VAL A 132 -1.17 12.71 10.45
C VAL A 132 -1.17 14.22 10.61
N GLN A 133 -1.03 14.97 9.52
CA GLN A 133 -1.02 16.42 9.53
C GLN A 133 -1.56 16.94 8.20
N ARG A 134 -2.53 17.87 8.24
CA ARG A 134 -2.83 18.72 7.08
C ARG A 134 -1.80 19.83 7.01
N ASN A 135 -1.08 19.89 5.89
CA ASN A 135 -0.05 20.90 5.63
C ASN A 135 -0.65 22.13 4.92
N SER A 136 -1.76 21.94 4.18
CA SER A 136 -2.55 22.99 3.53
C SER A 136 -4.01 22.53 3.41
N GLU A 137 -4.85 23.27 2.68
CA GLU A 137 -6.24 22.88 2.38
C GLU A 137 -6.35 21.56 1.62
N THR A 138 -5.35 21.22 0.80
CA THR A 138 -5.33 20.00 -0.03
C THR A 138 -4.30 18.98 0.46
N ASN A 139 -3.19 19.45 1.03
CA ASN A 139 -2.01 18.63 1.29
C ASN A 139 -2.03 17.96 2.66
N VAL A 140 -1.78 16.66 2.70
CA VAL A 140 -1.78 15.84 3.92
C VAL A 140 -0.53 14.97 3.97
N THR A 141 0.11 14.93 5.14
CA THR A 141 1.15 13.94 5.48
C THR A 141 0.54 12.84 6.35
N VAL A 142 0.78 11.58 5.98
CA VAL A 142 0.48 10.41 6.82
C VAL A 142 1.75 9.61 7.03
N LYS A 143 2.07 9.27 8.29
CA LYS A 143 3.15 8.34 8.63
C LYS A 143 2.65 7.28 9.60
N LEU A 144 2.73 6.03 9.20
CA LEU A 144 2.30 4.87 9.98
C LEU A 144 3.50 3.94 10.18
N ASN A 145 3.69 3.46 11.39
CA ASN A 145 4.65 2.39 11.68
C ASN A 145 4.01 1.43 12.67
N LEU A 146 3.35 0.42 12.12
CA LEU A 146 2.38 -0.42 12.82
C LEU A 146 2.85 -1.86 12.90
N ARG A 147 2.34 -2.51 13.94
CA ARG A 147 2.29 -3.96 14.04
C ARG A 147 0.84 -4.39 14.15
N LEU A 148 0.42 -5.19 13.18
CA LEU A 148 -0.92 -5.74 13.08
C LEU A 148 -1.13 -6.84 14.14
N HIS A 149 -2.38 -7.26 14.32
CA HIS A 149 -2.78 -8.17 15.40
C HIS A 149 -2.10 -9.55 15.36
N ASP A 150 -1.59 -9.98 14.21
CA ASP A 150 -0.85 -11.23 14.01
C ASP A 150 0.69 -11.03 14.01
N GLY A 151 1.15 -9.82 14.33
CA GLY A 151 2.56 -9.46 14.40
C GLY A 151 3.16 -8.97 13.08
N VAL A 152 2.40 -8.94 11.98
CA VAL A 152 2.84 -8.39 10.69
C VAL A 152 3.19 -6.91 10.84
N ARG A 153 4.30 -6.50 10.21
CA ARG A 153 4.69 -5.09 10.13
C ARG A 153 4.00 -4.42 8.94
N PHE A 154 3.47 -3.23 9.21
CA PHE A 154 2.91 -2.34 8.21
C PHE A 154 3.53 -0.95 8.42
N LYS A 155 4.12 -0.35 7.38
CA LYS A 155 4.66 1.01 7.45
C LYS A 155 4.12 1.80 6.26
N ALA A 156 3.73 3.05 6.44
CA ALA A 156 3.37 3.94 5.34
C ALA A 156 3.95 5.33 5.56
N GLU A 157 4.34 6.00 4.48
CA GLU A 157 4.78 7.39 4.48
C GLU A 157 4.31 8.05 3.18
N VAL A 158 3.42 9.03 3.31
CA VAL A 158 2.83 9.77 2.19
C VAL A 158 2.83 11.26 2.54
N THR A 159 3.04 12.12 1.54
CA THR A 159 2.80 13.57 1.65
C THR A 159 2.35 14.06 0.29
N ALA A 160 1.06 14.36 0.16
CA ALA A 160 0.45 14.64 -1.12
C ALA A 160 -0.83 15.46 -0.97
N ASP A 161 -1.31 16.01 -2.09
CA ASP A 161 -2.63 16.61 -2.17
C ASP A 161 -3.68 15.50 -2.19
N LEU A 162 -4.34 15.29 -1.05
CA LEU A 162 -5.31 14.21 -0.84
C LEU A 162 -6.74 14.75 -0.62
N MET A 163 -6.90 16.01 -0.23
CA MET A 163 -8.21 16.61 0.00
C MET A 163 -8.68 17.38 -1.23
N LYS A 164 -10.00 17.37 -1.47
CA LYS A 164 -10.61 18.19 -2.51
C LYS A 164 -10.51 19.68 -2.13
N PRO A 165 -10.25 20.58 -3.09
CA PRO A 165 -10.25 22.02 -2.83
C PRO A 165 -11.66 22.49 -2.43
N SER A 166 -11.74 23.43 -1.48
CA SER A 166 -13.03 23.98 -1.04
C SER A 166 -13.70 24.74 -2.20
N GLY A 167 -14.79 24.18 -2.74
CA GLY A 167 -15.55 24.77 -3.85
C GLY A 167 -15.96 23.80 -4.96
N GLU A 168 -15.43 22.57 -4.97
CA GLU A 168 -16.00 21.49 -5.79
C GLU A 168 -17.26 20.95 -5.11
N GLU A 169 -18.43 21.27 -5.66
CA GLU A 169 -19.68 20.61 -5.26
C GLU A 169 -19.55 19.09 -5.48
N PRO A 170 -20.12 18.26 -4.58
CA PRO A 170 -20.15 16.83 -4.81
C PRO A 170 -20.93 16.57 -6.11
N SER A 171 -20.26 15.99 -7.11
CA SER A 171 -20.91 15.43 -8.28
C SER A 171 -21.88 14.34 -7.82
N GLU A 172 -23.17 14.55 -8.06
CA GLU A 172 -24.28 13.63 -7.77
C GLU A 172 -24.13 12.26 -8.43
#